data_AF-A0A7S0DBC5-F1
#
_entry.id   AF-A0A7S0DBC5-F1
#
_cell.length_a   1.000
_cell.length_b   1.000
_cell.length_c   1.000
_cell.angle_alpha   90.00
_cell.angle_beta   90.00
_cell.angle_gamma   90.00
#
_symmetry.space_group_name_H-M   'P 1'
#
loop_
_entity.id
_entity.type
_entity.pdbx_description
1 polymer ?
#
loop_
_entity_poly.entity_id
_entity_poly.type
_entity_poly.pdbx_seq_one_letter_code
_entity_poly.pdbx_strand_id
1 'polypeptide(L)'
;RRALDFMLASERALANPYVRAFVDEKPLLERFLHDPAMAHWARKSNLRKEVTEAMGALTQIRRCVPMERDGDGDASGDGCVPRDSGEERERDEVGEGLVFVDLCAGRGMLSILMAHFFPAARVLMVDADPKIKLPHLACLPTVEHHLLDVQSAEAFDLVRGAVRDATRACIVVGVHLCGDLSRRAVQLFLETNARALVLCPCCLPRRRRHDVFGFHVVDQARSLKREPHGVWCMALHGLLPWRDRETFAVDARVDDDVEGPFKTFLVARRKKQTSSFRGAAEDGSEGSETVCPR
;
A
#
# COMPACT_ATOMS: atom_id res chain seq x y z
N ARG A 1 31.22 -12.66 4.37
CA ARG A 1 30.31 -12.67 3.20
C ARG A 1 28.99 -12.06 3.61
N ARG A 2 28.38 -11.23 2.76
CA ARG A 2 27.10 -10.57 3.01
C ARG A 2 25.95 -11.56 2.77
N ALA A 3 24.80 -11.35 3.41
CA ALA A 3 23.61 -12.18 3.19
C ALA A 3 23.14 -12.11 1.72
N LEU A 4 23.29 -10.93 1.10
CA LEU A 4 23.09 -10.73 -0.33
C LEU A 4 23.94 -11.67 -1.19
N ASP A 5 25.24 -11.84 -0.88
CA ASP A 5 26.12 -12.71 -1.67
C ASP A 5 25.64 -14.17 -1.63
N PHE A 6 25.11 -14.63 -0.49
CA PHE A 6 24.52 -15.97 -0.37
C PHE A 6 23.20 -16.10 -1.13
N MET A 7 22.37 -15.05 -1.13
CA MET A 7 21.13 -15.01 -1.90
C MET A 7 21.41 -15.11 -3.40
N LEU A 8 22.40 -14.37 -3.91
CA LEU A 8 22.80 -14.35 -5.32
C LEU A 8 23.42 -15.68 -5.78
N ALA A 9 24.13 -16.38 -4.89
CA ALA A 9 24.75 -17.67 -5.21
C ALA A 9 23.78 -18.87 -5.07
N SER A 10 22.54 -18.66 -4.62
CA SER A 10 21.59 -19.72 -4.34
C SER A 10 20.58 -19.89 -5.47
N GLU A 11 20.68 -20.99 -6.23
CA GLU A 11 19.68 -21.35 -7.27
C GLU A 11 18.26 -21.41 -6.69
N ARG A 12 18.11 -21.99 -5.49
CA ARG A 12 16.83 -22.02 -4.79
C ARG A 12 16.27 -20.62 -4.50
N ALA A 13 17.12 -19.67 -4.12
CA ALA A 13 16.66 -18.30 -3.89
C ALA A 13 16.25 -17.64 -5.21
N LEU A 14 17.03 -17.82 -6.27
CA LEU A 14 16.75 -17.27 -7.61
C LEU A 14 15.55 -17.92 -8.32
N ALA A 15 15.13 -19.11 -7.88
CA ALA A 15 13.89 -19.75 -8.34
C ALA A 15 12.63 -19.00 -7.89
N ASN A 16 12.72 -18.19 -6.82
CA ASN A 16 11.62 -17.34 -6.39
C ASN A 16 11.48 -16.11 -7.31
N PRO A 17 10.29 -15.83 -7.89
CA PRO A 17 10.13 -14.78 -8.89
C PRO A 17 10.37 -13.38 -8.34
N TYR A 18 10.11 -13.13 -7.04
CA TYR A 18 10.37 -11.83 -6.43
C TYR A 18 11.86 -11.59 -6.17
N VAL A 19 12.59 -12.61 -5.74
CA VAL A 19 14.05 -12.52 -5.63
C VAL A 19 14.64 -12.29 -7.01
N ARG A 20 14.19 -13.03 -8.02
CA ARG A 20 14.64 -12.86 -9.40
C ARG A 20 14.38 -11.45 -9.92
N ALA A 21 13.16 -10.94 -9.77
CA ALA A 21 12.82 -9.58 -10.21
C ALA A 21 13.65 -8.50 -9.48
N PHE A 22 13.96 -8.68 -8.19
CA PHE A 22 14.87 -7.79 -7.47
C PHE A 22 16.31 -7.83 -8.01
N VAL A 23 16.80 -9.03 -8.35
CA VAL A 23 18.16 -9.21 -8.90
C VAL A 23 18.27 -8.70 -10.34
N ASP A 24 17.22 -8.86 -11.14
CA ASP A 24 17.16 -8.40 -12.53
C ASP A 24 17.08 -6.87 -12.63
N GLU A 25 16.62 -6.18 -11.58
CA GLU A 25 16.69 -4.71 -11.46
C GLU A 25 18.11 -4.25 -11.12
N LYS A 26 18.98 -4.28 -12.14
CA LYS A 26 20.42 -3.99 -12.01
C LYS A 26 20.73 -2.67 -11.29
N PRO A 27 20.07 -1.53 -11.59
CA PRO A 27 20.38 -0.28 -10.90
C PRO A 27 20.13 -0.35 -9.39
N LEU A 28 19.07 -1.05 -8.95
CA LEU A 28 18.80 -1.24 -7.53
C LEU A 28 19.82 -2.20 -6.90
N LEU A 29 20.10 -3.32 -7.57
CA LEU A 29 21.04 -4.32 -7.08
C LEU A 29 22.45 -3.72 -6.90
N GLU A 30 22.91 -2.90 -7.85
CA GLU A 30 24.20 -2.21 -7.78
C GLU A 30 24.29 -1.30 -6.55
N ARG A 31 23.21 -0.59 -6.19
CA ARG A 31 23.15 0.18 -4.95
C ARG A 31 23.33 -0.71 -3.73
N PHE A 32 22.63 -1.85 -3.67
CA PHE A 32 22.80 -2.79 -2.56
C PHE A 32 24.21 -3.40 -2.47
N LEU A 33 24.89 -3.55 -3.61
CA LEU A 33 26.24 -4.09 -3.69
C LEU A 33 27.32 -3.06 -3.35
N HIS A 34 27.14 -1.79 -3.70
CA HIS A 34 28.23 -0.81 -3.73
C HIS A 34 27.98 0.44 -2.88
N ASP A 35 26.74 0.82 -2.60
CA ASP A 35 26.43 1.99 -1.79
C ASP A 35 26.67 1.69 -0.28
N PRO A 36 27.58 2.41 0.40
CA PRO A 36 27.82 2.24 1.82
C PRO A 36 26.56 2.42 2.69
N ALA A 37 25.62 3.27 2.28
CA ALA A 37 24.37 3.51 2.99
C ALA A 37 23.47 2.26 2.99
N MET A 38 23.54 1.45 1.93
CA MET A 38 22.79 0.19 1.77
C MET A 38 23.49 -1.02 2.40
N ALA A 39 24.76 -0.91 2.80
CA ALA A 39 25.56 -2.05 3.25
C ALA A 39 24.98 -2.81 4.45
N HIS A 40 24.18 -2.16 5.30
CA HIS A 40 23.50 -2.82 6.42
C HIS A 40 22.37 -3.77 5.96
N TRP A 41 21.67 -3.44 4.87
CA TRP A 41 20.67 -4.32 4.25
C TRP A 41 21.33 -5.53 3.61
N ALA A 42 22.41 -5.35 2.87
CA ALA A 42 23.14 -6.45 2.24
C ALA A 42 23.63 -7.50 3.26
N ARG A 43 23.86 -7.12 4.52
CA ARG A 43 24.29 -8.02 5.62
C ARG A 43 23.13 -8.64 6.40
N LYS A 44 21.89 -8.19 6.20
CA LYS A 44 20.73 -8.62 7.01
C LYS A 44 20.41 -10.10 6.74
N SER A 45 20.43 -10.93 7.78
CA SER A 45 20.32 -12.39 7.64
C SER A 45 19.01 -12.86 7.00
N ASN A 46 17.91 -12.13 7.22
CA ASN A 46 16.61 -12.39 6.62
C ASN A 46 16.32 -11.54 5.38
N LEU A 47 17.34 -11.00 4.71
CA LEU A 47 17.19 -10.15 3.51
C LEU A 47 16.26 -10.76 2.46
N ARG A 48 16.42 -12.05 2.15
CA ARG A 48 15.59 -12.74 1.15
C ARG A 48 14.10 -12.63 1.46
N LYS A 49 13.72 -12.85 2.73
CA LYS A 49 12.34 -12.74 3.18
C LYS A 49 11.82 -11.30 3.05
N GLU A 50 12.64 -10.33 3.44
CA GLU A 50 12.26 -8.91 3.37
C GLU A 50 12.07 -8.47 1.92
N VAL A 51 12.89 -8.98 0.99
CA VAL A 51 12.75 -8.75 -0.45
C VAL A 51 11.45 -9.35 -0.98
N THR A 52 11.13 -10.61 -0.64
CA THR A 52 9.92 -11.25 -1.17
C THR A 52 8.65 -10.60 -0.65
N GLU A 53 8.60 -10.24 0.64
CA GLU A 53 7.47 -9.51 1.24
C GLU A 53 7.28 -8.13 0.61
N ALA A 54 8.37 -7.36 0.44
CA ALA A 54 8.30 -6.02 -0.12
C ALA A 54 7.95 -6.04 -1.63
N MET A 55 8.48 -6.99 -2.41
CA MET A 55 8.13 -7.14 -3.83
C MET A 55 6.70 -7.64 -4.02
N GLY A 56 6.21 -8.53 -3.15
CA GLY A 56 4.79 -8.93 -3.12
C GLY A 56 3.88 -7.74 -2.84
N ALA A 57 4.23 -6.92 -1.84
CA ALA A 57 3.51 -5.67 -1.55
C ALA A 57 3.55 -4.70 -2.73
N LEU A 58 4.72 -4.49 -3.34
CA LEU A 58 4.88 -3.64 -4.53
C LEU A 58 3.98 -4.09 -5.69
N THR A 59 3.83 -5.40 -5.89
CA THR A 59 2.92 -5.95 -6.91
C THR A 59 1.47 -5.55 -6.65
N GLN A 60 1.04 -5.54 -5.38
CA GLN A 60 -0.30 -5.03 -5.03
C GLN A 60 -0.41 -3.51 -5.16
N ILE A 61 0.65 -2.76 -4.79
CA ILE A 61 0.69 -1.30 -4.93
C ILE A 61 0.51 -0.89 -6.39
N ARG A 62 1.22 -1.54 -7.33
CA ARG A 62 1.10 -1.27 -8.77
C ARG A 62 -0.33 -1.42 -9.30
N ARG A 63 -1.13 -2.33 -8.71
CA ARG A 63 -2.56 -2.52 -9.05
C ARG A 63 -3.46 -1.41 -8.49
N CYS A 64 -2.98 -0.64 -7.52
CA CYS A 64 -3.69 0.45 -6.87
C CYS A 64 -3.37 1.82 -7.46
N VAL A 65 -2.21 1.97 -8.10
CA VAL A 65 -1.82 3.20 -8.81
C VAL A 65 -2.80 3.44 -9.96
N PRO A 66 -3.50 4.59 -10.01
CA PRO A 66 -4.43 4.88 -11.09
C PRO A 66 -3.67 5.02 -12.41
N MET A 67 -4.17 4.39 -13.48
CA MET A 67 -3.68 4.62 -14.82
C MET A 67 -3.81 6.12 -15.14
N GLU A 68 -2.74 6.69 -15.67
CA GLU A 68 -2.80 8.01 -16.28
C GLU A 68 -3.47 7.82 -17.63
N ARG A 69 -4.66 8.40 -17.78
CA ARG A 69 -5.23 8.64 -19.08
C ARG A 69 -5.68 10.07 -19.09
N ASP A 70 -5.00 10.82 -19.93
CA ASP A 70 -5.45 12.07 -20.52
C ASP A 70 -6.89 11.93 -20.99
N GLY A 71 -7.73 12.90 -20.61
CA GLY A 71 -9.01 13.15 -21.25
C GLY A 71 -10.12 12.12 -21.04
N ASP A 72 -11.34 12.61 -21.07
CA ASP A 72 -12.58 11.84 -21.13
C ASP A 72 -12.52 10.72 -22.18
N GLY A 73 -12.42 9.48 -21.73
CA GLY A 73 -12.39 8.30 -22.60
C GLY A 73 -13.04 7.11 -21.92
N ASP A 74 -14.29 6.87 -22.28
CA ASP A 74 -15.23 5.89 -21.75
C ASP A 74 -14.60 4.48 -21.62
N ALA A 75 -14.59 3.93 -20.41
CA ALA A 75 -13.96 2.65 -20.09
C ALA A 75 -15.00 1.53 -19.92
N SER A 76 -15.41 0.95 -21.04
CA SER A 76 -16.00 -0.39 -21.07
C SER A 76 -14.99 -1.36 -21.71
N GLY A 77 -14.70 -2.48 -21.05
CA GLY A 77 -13.92 -3.56 -21.67
C GLY A 77 -12.88 -4.21 -20.76
N ASP A 78 -13.19 -5.46 -20.45
CA ASP A 78 -12.36 -6.48 -19.82
C ASP A 78 -10.99 -6.67 -20.54
N GLY A 79 -9.95 -7.01 -19.77
CA GLY A 79 -8.66 -7.48 -20.26
C GLY A 79 -7.89 -6.58 -21.25
N CYS A 80 -7.04 -5.68 -20.74
CA CYS A 80 -5.93 -5.16 -21.54
C CYS A 80 -4.67 -4.95 -20.70
N VAL A 81 -3.67 -5.76 -21.03
CA VAL A 81 -2.24 -5.47 -20.79
C VAL A 81 -1.96 -4.08 -21.37
N PRO A 82 -1.18 -3.21 -20.70
CA PRO A 82 -0.88 -1.88 -21.23
C PRO A 82 -0.30 -1.99 -22.64
N ARG A 83 -1.02 -1.46 -23.63
CA ARG A 83 -0.45 -1.16 -24.94
C ARG A 83 0.36 0.12 -24.77
N ASP A 84 1.64 -0.03 -25.03
CA ASP A 84 2.68 0.99 -25.10
C ASP A 84 2.25 2.11 -26.05
N SER A 85 1.68 3.18 -25.49
CA SER A 85 1.42 4.42 -26.20
C SER A 85 2.70 5.27 -26.13
N GLY A 86 3.73 4.85 -26.85
CA GLY A 86 4.74 5.61 -27.59
C GLY A 86 5.40 6.89 -27.04
N GLU A 87 5.08 7.36 -25.84
CA GLU A 87 5.78 8.44 -25.17
C GLU A 87 6.67 7.79 -24.11
N GLU A 88 7.95 7.64 -24.46
CA GLU A 88 9.01 7.25 -23.53
C GLU A 88 9.09 8.31 -22.42
N ARG A 89 8.31 8.14 -21.35
CA ARG A 89 8.47 8.96 -20.17
C ARG A 89 9.86 8.76 -19.61
N GLU A 90 10.50 9.87 -19.27
CA GLU A 90 11.73 9.81 -18.53
C GLU A 90 11.46 9.04 -17.23
N ARG A 91 12.33 8.06 -16.92
CA ARG A 91 12.21 7.20 -15.74
C ARG A 91 11.97 8.00 -14.46
N ASP A 92 12.49 9.23 -14.43
CA ASP A 92 12.48 10.14 -13.28
C ASP A 92 11.10 10.76 -13.01
N GLU A 93 10.17 10.76 -13.96
CA GLU A 93 8.80 11.29 -13.78
C GLU A 93 7.82 10.24 -13.23
N VAL A 94 8.23 8.98 -13.18
CA VAL A 94 7.35 7.88 -12.75
C VAL A 94 6.96 8.07 -11.28
N GLY A 95 5.66 8.19 -11.03
CA GLY A 95 5.10 8.35 -9.69
C GLY A 95 4.79 9.79 -9.30
N GLU A 96 4.89 10.74 -10.23
CA GLU A 96 4.48 12.12 -9.97
C GLU A 96 3.06 12.21 -9.39
N GLY A 97 2.90 13.04 -8.36
CA GLY A 97 1.65 13.24 -7.64
C GLY A 97 1.20 12.08 -6.74
N LEU A 98 1.96 10.98 -6.70
CA LEU A 98 1.71 9.88 -5.76
C LEU A 98 2.34 10.17 -4.40
N VAL A 99 1.61 9.80 -3.35
CA VAL A 99 2.12 9.73 -1.99
C VAL A 99 1.89 8.34 -1.45
N PHE A 100 2.94 7.68 -0.98
CA PHE A 100 2.85 6.40 -0.28
C PHE A 100 3.02 6.62 1.22
N VAL A 101 2.18 5.98 2.03
CA VAL A 101 2.35 5.94 3.49
C VAL A 101 2.67 4.50 3.89
N ASP A 102 3.92 4.23 4.27
CA ASP A 102 4.38 2.92 4.75
C ASP A 102 4.25 2.84 6.27
N LEU A 103 3.21 2.16 6.76
CA LEU A 103 2.92 2.02 8.18
C LEU A 103 3.69 0.84 8.79
N CYS A 104 4.33 1.08 9.94
CA CYS A 104 5.22 0.11 10.61
C CYS A 104 6.36 -0.35 9.69
N ALA A 105 6.95 0.61 8.98
CA ALA A 105 7.90 0.36 7.91
C ALA A 105 9.21 -0.32 8.36
N GLY A 106 9.52 -0.31 9.66
CA GLY A 106 10.74 -0.89 10.21
C GLY A 106 11.97 -0.23 9.58
N ARG A 107 12.80 -1.03 8.90
CA ARG A 107 13.98 -0.51 8.18
C ARG A 107 13.68 -0.03 6.75
N GLY A 108 12.43 -0.10 6.29
CA GLY A 108 12.01 0.50 5.02
C GLY A 108 12.43 -0.25 3.75
N MET A 109 12.44 -1.60 3.73
CA MET A 109 12.68 -2.32 2.46
C MET A 109 11.63 -1.93 1.41
N LEU A 110 10.36 -1.89 1.81
CA LEU A 110 9.29 -1.48 0.92
C LEU A 110 9.42 0.00 0.51
N SER A 111 9.75 0.89 1.45
CA SER A 111 10.08 2.29 1.13
C SER A 111 11.19 2.44 0.09
N ILE A 112 12.27 1.63 0.19
CA ILE A 112 13.36 1.61 -0.81
C ILE A 112 12.80 1.23 -2.19
N LEU A 113 11.97 0.18 -2.26
CA LEU A 113 11.36 -0.24 -3.52
C LEU A 113 10.42 0.82 -4.10
N MET A 114 9.57 1.44 -3.26
CA MET A 114 8.65 2.48 -3.70
C MET A 114 9.42 3.69 -4.26
N ALA A 115 10.44 4.17 -3.56
CA ALA A 115 11.27 5.27 -4.04
C ALA A 115 12.05 4.92 -5.32
N HIS A 116 12.43 3.65 -5.51
CA HIS A 116 13.16 3.21 -6.70
C HIS A 116 12.26 3.07 -7.94
N PHE A 117 11.06 2.51 -7.77
CA PHE A 117 10.13 2.24 -8.87
C PHE A 117 9.15 3.39 -9.14
N PHE A 118 9.05 4.35 -8.21
CA PHE A 118 8.28 5.58 -8.34
C PHE A 118 9.15 6.78 -7.90
N PRO A 119 10.22 7.11 -8.66
CA PRO A 119 11.19 8.13 -8.27
C PRO A 119 10.61 9.54 -8.10
N ALA A 120 9.48 9.88 -8.72
CA ALA A 120 8.78 11.16 -8.50
C ALA A 120 7.72 11.11 -7.40
N ALA A 121 7.48 9.96 -6.76
CA ALA A 121 6.53 9.84 -5.67
C ALA A 121 7.15 10.25 -4.34
N ARG A 122 6.34 10.76 -3.41
CA ARG A 122 6.73 10.92 -2.00
C ARG A 122 6.45 9.64 -1.23
N VAL A 123 7.36 9.25 -0.35
CA VAL A 123 7.21 8.09 0.52
C VAL A 123 7.32 8.52 1.97
N LEU A 124 6.22 8.44 2.71
CA LEU A 124 6.15 8.71 4.14
C LEU A 124 6.32 7.39 4.89
N MET A 125 7.50 7.20 5.44
CA MET A 125 7.89 6.03 6.21
C MET A 125 7.57 6.24 7.70
N VAL A 126 6.62 5.49 8.25
CA VAL A 126 6.13 5.66 9.62
C VAL A 126 6.50 4.47 10.49
N ASP A 127 7.23 4.71 11.58
CA ASP A 127 7.54 3.68 12.58
C ASP A 127 7.64 4.31 13.98
N ALA A 128 7.43 3.51 15.03
CA ALA A 128 7.46 3.98 16.41
C ALA A 128 8.75 3.62 17.16
N ASP A 129 9.65 2.81 16.59
CA ASP A 129 10.88 2.39 17.24
C ASP A 129 12.03 3.38 17.01
N PRO A 130 12.43 4.18 18.02
CA PRO A 130 13.52 5.15 17.89
C PRO A 130 14.90 4.49 17.72
N LYS A 131 15.01 3.17 17.87
CA LYS A 131 16.28 2.44 17.78
C LYS A 131 16.63 2.05 16.35
N ILE A 132 15.70 2.19 15.41
CA ILE A 132 15.94 1.82 14.02
C ILE A 132 16.97 2.78 13.41
N LYS A 133 18.04 2.21 12.86
CA LYS A 133 19.06 2.96 12.14
C LYS A 133 18.76 2.93 10.65
N LEU A 134 18.64 4.12 10.06
CA LEU A 134 18.18 4.31 8.67
C LEU A 134 19.21 5.02 7.79
N PRO A 135 20.48 4.54 7.70
CA PRO A 135 21.52 5.23 6.94
C PRO A 135 21.21 5.33 5.43
N HIS A 136 20.40 4.41 4.90
CA HIS A 136 19.99 4.39 3.50
C HIS A 136 19.10 5.57 3.09
N LEU A 137 18.47 6.28 4.04
CA LEU A 137 17.68 7.47 3.71
C LEU A 137 18.54 8.58 3.11
N ALA A 138 19.85 8.61 3.42
CA ALA A 138 20.78 9.58 2.83
C ALA A 138 20.87 9.51 1.30
N CYS A 139 20.48 8.37 0.69
CA CYS A 139 20.44 8.21 -0.76
C CYS A 139 19.00 8.03 -1.31
N LEU A 140 17.97 8.40 -0.54
CA LEU A 140 16.56 8.31 -0.94
C LEU A 140 15.86 9.65 -0.67
N PRO A 141 16.07 10.67 -1.53
CA PRO A 141 15.61 12.03 -1.26
C PRO A 141 14.08 12.18 -1.21
N THR A 142 13.34 11.20 -1.75
CA THR A 142 11.87 11.19 -1.74
C THR A 142 11.26 10.44 -0.57
N VAL A 143 12.08 9.87 0.33
CA VAL A 143 11.62 9.14 1.51
C VAL A 143 11.77 10.01 2.75
N GLU A 144 10.65 10.30 3.40
CA GLU A 144 10.56 11.03 4.66
C GLU A 144 10.29 10.03 5.80
N HIS A 145 11.08 10.08 6.89
CA HIS A 145 10.86 9.23 8.05
C HIS A 145 10.15 9.97 9.18
N HIS A 146 9.06 9.39 9.68
CA HIS A 146 8.25 9.92 10.78
C HIS A 146 8.26 8.94 11.95
N LEU A 147 8.91 9.33 13.05
CA LEU A 147 8.91 8.59 14.30
C LEU A 147 7.57 8.83 15.03
N LEU A 148 6.56 8.03 14.72
CA LEU A 148 5.20 8.17 15.24
C LEU A 148 4.59 6.80 15.57
N ASP A 149 3.76 6.78 16.62
CA ASP A 149 2.86 5.66 16.85
C ASP A 149 1.67 5.75 15.89
N VAL A 150 1.42 4.71 15.11
CA VAL A 150 0.31 4.63 14.14
C VAL A 150 -1.07 4.76 14.82
N GLN A 151 -1.15 4.49 16.13
CA GLN A 151 -2.37 4.70 16.92
C GLN A 151 -2.58 6.18 17.30
N SER A 152 -1.59 7.05 17.14
CA SER A 152 -1.65 8.44 17.60
C SER A 152 -2.50 9.33 16.68
N ALA A 153 -2.87 10.51 17.20
CA ALA A 153 -3.58 11.53 16.43
C ALA A 153 -2.66 12.17 15.38
N GLU A 154 -1.37 12.31 15.69
CA GLU A 154 -0.36 12.85 14.79
C GLU A 154 -0.16 11.94 13.57
N ALA A 155 -0.18 10.61 13.75
CA ALA A 155 -0.15 9.68 12.62
C ALA A 155 -1.41 9.81 11.75
N PHE A 156 -2.58 10.02 12.36
CA PHE A 156 -3.80 10.30 11.62
C PHE A 156 -3.69 11.60 10.80
N ASP A 157 -3.21 12.67 11.41
CA ASP A 157 -3.02 13.97 10.76
C ASP A 157 -1.98 13.90 9.64
N LEU A 158 -0.91 13.12 9.81
CA LEU A 158 0.06 12.85 8.76
C LEU A 158 -0.61 12.19 7.55
N VAL A 159 -1.37 11.12 7.75
CA VAL A 159 -2.05 10.42 6.63
C VAL A 159 -3.09 11.33 5.99
N ARG A 160 -3.86 12.08 6.79
CA ARG A 160 -4.84 13.05 6.26
C ARG A 160 -4.17 14.14 5.43
N GLY A 161 -3.03 14.67 5.90
CA GLY A 161 -2.21 15.61 5.17
C GLY A 161 -1.69 15.03 3.85
N ALA A 162 -1.17 13.80 3.89
CA ALA A 162 -0.71 13.08 2.71
C ALA A 162 -1.80 12.90 1.64
N VAL A 163 -3.04 12.59 2.07
CA VAL A 163 -4.19 12.50 1.15
C VAL A 163 -4.53 13.85 0.53
N ARG A 164 -4.50 14.93 1.31
CA ARG A 164 -4.76 16.29 0.81
C ARG A 164 -3.68 16.76 -0.16
N ASP A 165 -2.42 16.45 0.12
CA ASP A 165 -1.28 16.96 -0.63
C ASP A 165 -0.99 16.13 -1.91
N ALA A 166 -1.50 14.90 -1.99
CA ALA A 166 -1.36 14.06 -3.18
C ALA A 166 -2.20 14.60 -4.34
N THR A 167 -1.56 14.99 -5.45
CA THR A 167 -2.26 15.48 -6.64
C THR A 167 -2.83 14.36 -7.51
N ARG A 168 -2.33 13.12 -7.35
CA ARG A 168 -2.81 11.94 -8.10
C ARG A 168 -3.46 10.90 -7.20
N ALA A 169 -2.74 10.40 -6.20
CA ALA A 169 -3.27 9.42 -5.25
C ALA A 169 -2.39 9.28 -4.01
N CYS A 170 -3.03 9.14 -2.85
CA CYS A 170 -2.39 8.67 -1.64
C CYS A 170 -2.72 7.19 -1.41
N ILE A 171 -1.69 6.33 -1.30
CA ILE A 171 -1.82 4.89 -1.07
C ILE A 171 -1.23 4.57 0.30
N VAL A 172 -2.07 4.06 1.20
CA VAL A 172 -1.64 3.57 2.50
C VAL A 172 -1.20 2.12 2.37
N VAL A 173 -0.04 1.79 2.89
CA VAL A 173 0.53 0.46 2.85
C VAL A 173 0.93 0.02 4.24
N GLY A 174 0.79 -1.27 4.48
CA GLY A 174 1.03 -1.84 5.77
C GLY A 174 1.48 -3.29 5.67
N VAL A 175 2.78 -3.52 5.81
CA VAL A 175 3.35 -4.86 5.86
C VAL A 175 3.83 -5.11 7.29
N HIS A 176 3.50 -6.25 7.87
CA HIS A 176 3.84 -6.63 9.26
C HIS A 176 3.10 -5.88 10.38
N LEU A 177 1.94 -5.26 10.10
CA LEU A 177 1.14 -4.71 11.19
C LEU A 177 0.61 -5.84 12.09
N CYS A 178 0.97 -5.76 13.36
CA CYS A 178 0.65 -6.77 14.36
C CYS A 178 -0.69 -6.45 15.03
N GLY A 179 -1.58 -7.44 15.15
CA GLY A 179 -2.81 -7.30 15.93
C GLY A 179 -3.63 -6.06 15.56
N ASP A 180 -3.99 -5.25 16.56
CA ASP A 180 -4.82 -4.05 16.37
C ASP A 180 -4.20 -3.01 15.42
N LEU A 181 -2.88 -3.00 15.20
CA LEU A 181 -2.26 -2.12 14.22
C LEU A 181 -2.81 -2.35 12.81
N SER A 182 -3.10 -3.61 12.43
CA SER A 182 -3.72 -3.92 11.14
C SER A 182 -5.13 -3.35 11.02
N ARG A 183 -5.90 -3.37 12.11
CA ARG A 183 -7.22 -2.74 12.18
C ARG A 183 -7.09 -1.22 12.10
N ARG A 184 -6.11 -0.63 12.77
CA ARG A 184 -5.83 0.81 12.71
C ARG A 184 -5.50 1.26 11.28
N ALA A 185 -4.74 0.48 10.51
CA ALA A 185 -4.49 0.76 9.10
C ALA A 185 -5.79 0.81 8.26
N VAL A 186 -6.73 -0.10 8.53
CA VAL A 186 -8.07 -0.08 7.90
C VAL A 186 -8.84 1.19 8.27
N GLN A 187 -8.81 1.60 9.54
CA GLN A 187 -9.46 2.84 9.99
C GLN A 187 -8.86 4.08 9.31
N LEU A 188 -7.53 4.19 9.28
CA LEU A 188 -6.84 5.28 8.61
C LEU A 188 -7.26 5.39 7.15
N PHE A 189 -7.30 4.28 6.41
CA PHE A 189 -7.77 4.27 5.01
C PHE A 189 -9.22 4.77 4.85
N LEU A 190 -10.12 4.33 5.72
CA LEU A 190 -11.53 4.70 5.65
C LEU A 190 -11.75 6.17 6.00
N GLU A 191 -11.17 6.62 7.11
CA GLU A 191 -11.41 7.94 7.69
C GLU A 191 -10.66 9.07 6.96
N THR A 192 -9.47 8.79 6.40
CA THR A 192 -8.70 9.81 5.66
C THR A 192 -9.08 9.91 4.18
N ASN A 193 -9.97 9.04 3.71
CA ASN A 193 -10.35 8.94 2.30
C ASN A 193 -9.16 8.63 1.36
N ALA A 194 -8.13 7.94 1.84
CA ALA A 194 -7.03 7.48 1.01
C ALA A 194 -7.52 6.65 -0.19
N ARG A 195 -6.80 6.74 -1.31
CA ARG A 195 -7.22 6.17 -2.59
C ARG A 195 -7.21 4.65 -2.58
N ALA A 196 -6.25 4.06 -1.85
CA ALA A 196 -6.15 2.63 -1.66
C ALA A 196 -5.44 2.27 -0.34
N LEU A 197 -5.69 1.04 0.09
CA LEU A 197 -5.00 0.34 1.16
C LEU A 197 -4.42 -0.97 0.62
N VAL A 198 -3.15 -1.23 0.90
CA VAL A 198 -2.51 -2.54 0.73
C VAL A 198 -2.05 -3.01 2.11
N LEU A 199 -2.64 -4.09 2.62
CA LEU A 199 -2.41 -4.59 3.96
C LEU A 199 -1.97 -6.05 3.94
N CYS A 200 -0.82 -6.36 4.53
CA CYS A 200 -0.34 -7.72 4.77
C CYS A 200 -0.11 -7.92 6.28
N PRO A 201 -1.13 -8.39 7.03
CA PRO A 201 -1.03 -8.55 8.47
C PRO A 201 -0.10 -9.72 8.82
N CYS A 202 0.69 -9.61 9.89
CA CYS A 202 1.57 -10.70 10.33
C CYS A 202 1.12 -11.36 11.64
N CYS A 203 1.14 -10.63 12.76
CA CYS A 203 0.85 -11.21 14.06
C CYS A 203 -0.64 -11.18 14.38
N LEU A 204 -1.11 -12.23 15.03
CA LEU A 204 -2.44 -12.26 15.62
C LEU A 204 -2.55 -11.24 16.77
N PRO A 205 -3.74 -10.67 17.01
CA PRO A 205 -4.03 -9.91 18.22
C PRO A 205 -3.63 -10.71 19.45
N ARG A 206 -2.94 -10.08 20.41
CA ARG A 206 -2.58 -10.74 21.66
C ARG A 206 -3.77 -10.65 22.60
N ARG A 207 -3.85 -11.55 23.59
CA ARG A 207 -4.85 -11.42 24.66
C ARG A 207 -4.49 -10.27 25.61
N ARG A 208 -4.65 -9.03 25.16
CA ARG A 208 -4.39 -7.79 25.91
C ARG A 208 -5.65 -6.94 25.96
N ARG A 209 -5.76 -6.07 26.99
CA ARG A 209 -6.96 -5.24 27.22
C ARG A 209 -7.29 -4.30 26.04
N HIS A 210 -6.31 -3.92 25.21
CA HIS A 210 -6.52 -3.06 24.05
C HIS A 210 -6.83 -3.80 22.75
N ASP A 211 -6.56 -5.11 22.66
CA ASP A 211 -6.80 -5.93 21.46
C ASP A 211 -8.24 -6.48 21.44
N VAL A 212 -9.25 -5.62 21.66
CA VAL A 212 -10.66 -6.04 21.78
C VAL A 212 -11.15 -6.69 20.48
N PHE A 213 -10.72 -6.17 19.33
CA PHE A 213 -11.03 -6.73 18.04
C PHE A 213 -10.07 -7.89 17.70
N GLY A 214 -10.62 -9.08 17.47
CA GLY A 214 -9.84 -10.28 17.14
C GLY A 214 -9.23 -11.01 18.34
N PHE A 215 -9.53 -10.60 19.58
CA PHE A 215 -9.09 -11.26 20.83
C PHE A 215 -9.33 -12.78 20.84
N HIS A 216 -10.47 -13.23 20.28
CA HIS A 216 -10.88 -14.63 20.23
C HIS A 216 -10.48 -15.36 18.93
N VAL A 217 -9.64 -14.76 18.08
CA VAL A 217 -9.37 -15.31 16.73
C VAL A 217 -8.84 -16.74 16.77
N VAL A 218 -8.01 -17.09 17.77
CA VAL A 218 -7.48 -18.44 17.95
C VAL A 218 -8.58 -19.43 18.35
N ASP A 219 -9.48 -19.03 19.25
CA ASP A 219 -10.60 -19.86 19.71
C ASP A 219 -11.61 -20.08 18.56
N GLN A 220 -11.90 -19.01 17.81
CA GLN A 220 -12.74 -19.03 16.61
C GLN A 220 -12.13 -19.95 15.54
N ALA A 221 -10.84 -19.81 15.26
CA ALA A 221 -10.16 -20.66 14.29
C ALA A 221 -10.19 -22.14 14.67
N ARG A 222 -10.02 -22.46 15.96
CA ARG A 222 -10.18 -23.83 16.46
C ARG A 222 -11.60 -24.36 16.25
N SER A 223 -12.62 -23.57 16.59
CA SER A 223 -14.02 -23.94 16.39
C SER A 223 -14.36 -24.16 14.91
N LEU A 224 -13.81 -23.32 14.03
CA LEU A 224 -14.00 -23.39 12.59
C LEU A 224 -13.11 -24.42 11.88
N LYS A 225 -12.17 -25.08 12.61
CA LYS A 225 -11.13 -25.96 12.04
C LYS A 225 -10.34 -25.29 10.91
N ARG A 226 -9.98 -24.01 11.11
CA ARG A 226 -9.19 -23.20 10.17
C ARG A 226 -7.88 -22.74 10.81
N GLU A 227 -6.95 -22.32 9.97
CA GLU A 227 -5.71 -21.71 10.41
C GLU A 227 -5.99 -20.29 11.00
N PRO A 228 -5.44 -19.94 12.17
CA PRO A 228 -5.73 -18.67 12.85
C PRO A 228 -5.46 -17.40 12.05
N HIS A 229 -4.35 -17.33 11.31
CA HIS A 229 -4.02 -16.17 10.48
C HIS A 229 -5.02 -15.99 9.33
N GLY A 230 -5.49 -17.07 8.73
CA GLY A 230 -6.58 -17.03 7.75
C GLY A 230 -7.87 -16.45 8.33
N VAL A 231 -8.27 -16.85 9.54
CA VAL A 231 -9.43 -16.27 10.23
C VAL A 231 -9.20 -14.79 10.59
N TRP A 232 -7.98 -14.42 10.97
CA TRP A 232 -7.62 -13.02 11.20
C TRP A 232 -7.75 -12.18 9.94
N CYS A 233 -7.23 -12.65 8.81
CA CYS A 233 -7.37 -11.98 7.51
C CYS A 233 -8.85 -11.86 7.10
N MET A 234 -9.67 -12.89 7.35
CA MET A 234 -11.11 -12.81 7.10
C MET A 234 -11.80 -11.74 7.95
N ALA A 235 -11.43 -11.62 9.23
CA ALA A 235 -11.99 -10.60 10.12
C ALA A 235 -11.62 -9.19 9.66
N LEU A 236 -10.34 -8.96 9.30
CA LEU A 236 -9.87 -7.68 8.75
C LEU A 236 -10.54 -7.36 7.41
N HIS A 237 -10.65 -8.33 6.50
CA HIS A 237 -11.37 -8.16 5.24
C HIS A 237 -12.83 -7.77 5.48
N GLY A 238 -13.46 -8.30 6.53
CA GLY A 238 -14.82 -7.94 6.93
C GLY A 238 -15.00 -6.48 7.34
N LEU A 239 -13.92 -5.78 7.73
CA LEU A 239 -13.92 -4.35 8.04
C LEU A 239 -13.79 -3.46 6.80
N LEU A 240 -13.32 -4.01 5.67
CA LEU A 240 -13.21 -3.29 4.41
C LEU A 240 -14.61 -3.12 3.79
N PRO A 241 -14.81 -2.09 2.93
CA PRO A 241 -16.11 -1.78 2.35
C PRO A 241 -16.47 -2.71 1.18
N TRP A 242 -16.30 -4.03 1.34
CA TRP A 242 -16.45 -5.04 0.29
C TRP A 242 -17.89 -5.19 -0.24
N ARG A 243 -18.88 -4.73 0.53
CA ARG A 243 -20.29 -4.71 0.12
C ARG A 243 -20.62 -3.54 -0.81
N ASP A 244 -19.90 -2.42 -0.68
CA ASP A 244 -20.04 -1.27 -1.57
C ASP A 244 -19.16 -1.47 -2.81
N ARG A 245 -19.66 -2.32 -3.71
CA ARG A 245 -18.97 -2.65 -4.97
C ARG A 245 -19.04 -1.51 -5.99
N GLU A 246 -19.91 -0.53 -5.81
CA GLU A 246 -20.00 0.63 -6.70
C GLU A 246 -18.86 1.61 -6.44
N THR A 247 -18.56 1.86 -5.17
CA THR A 247 -17.50 2.80 -4.78
C THR A 247 -16.15 2.12 -4.61
N PHE A 248 -16.11 0.84 -4.25
CA PHE A 248 -14.87 0.14 -3.93
C PHE A 248 -14.66 -1.12 -4.75
N ALA A 249 -13.40 -1.44 -5.00
CA ALA A 249 -12.96 -2.78 -5.29
C ALA A 249 -12.13 -3.28 -4.11
N VAL A 250 -12.55 -4.40 -3.53
CA VAL A 250 -11.90 -5.03 -2.38
C VAL A 250 -11.53 -6.45 -2.77
N ASP A 251 -10.32 -6.86 -2.40
CA ASP A 251 -9.76 -8.15 -2.79
C ASP A 251 -8.87 -8.71 -1.67
N ALA A 252 -8.78 -10.04 -1.61
CA ALA A 252 -7.90 -10.76 -0.71
C ALA A 252 -7.14 -11.82 -1.49
N ARG A 253 -5.81 -11.75 -1.47
CA ARG A 253 -4.94 -12.65 -2.24
C ARG A 253 -3.89 -13.29 -1.35
N VAL A 254 -3.78 -14.60 -1.46
CA VAL A 254 -2.64 -15.35 -0.93
C VAL A 254 -1.56 -15.37 -2.03
N ASP A 255 -0.34 -15.03 -1.66
CA ASP A 255 0.80 -14.94 -2.57
C ASP A 255 1.87 -15.97 -2.19
N ASP A 256 1.87 -17.11 -2.86
CA ASP A 256 2.75 -18.23 -2.51
C ASP A 256 4.23 -17.96 -2.76
N ASP A 257 4.57 -16.89 -3.49
CA ASP A 257 5.94 -16.46 -3.72
C ASP A 257 6.48 -15.57 -2.59
N VAL A 258 5.64 -15.11 -1.66
CA VAL A 258 6.09 -14.44 -0.44
C VAL A 258 6.54 -15.47 0.60
N GLU A 259 7.76 -15.31 1.11
CA GLU A 259 8.30 -16.26 2.07
C GLU A 259 7.78 -16.07 3.49
N GLY A 260 7.18 -17.12 4.03
CA GLY A 260 6.75 -17.19 5.41
C GLY A 260 5.25 -17.42 5.54
N PRO A 261 4.73 -17.41 6.77
CA PRO A 261 3.33 -17.69 7.04
C PRO A 261 2.39 -16.52 6.67
N PHE A 262 2.93 -15.32 6.48
CA PHE A 262 2.16 -14.09 6.36
C PHE A 262 2.22 -13.56 4.93
N LYS A 263 1.41 -14.18 4.07
CA LYS A 263 1.42 -13.97 2.62
C LYS A 263 0.05 -13.59 2.05
N THR A 264 -0.86 -13.16 2.91
CA THR A 264 -2.20 -12.75 2.52
C THR A 264 -2.25 -11.23 2.46
N PHE A 265 -2.45 -10.70 1.25
CA PHE A 265 -2.68 -9.28 1.02
C PHE A 265 -4.18 -9.00 0.98
N LEU A 266 -4.61 -8.05 1.79
CA LEU A 266 -5.92 -7.43 1.73
C LEU A 266 -5.77 -6.09 1.02
N VAL A 267 -6.52 -5.89 -0.06
CA VAL A 267 -6.44 -4.69 -0.89
C VAL A 267 -7.82 -4.06 -0.97
N ALA A 268 -7.91 -2.77 -0.68
CA ALA A 268 -9.11 -1.97 -0.91
C ALA A 268 -8.74 -0.75 -1.74
N ARG A 269 -9.50 -0.47 -2.80
CA ARG A 269 -9.27 0.66 -3.70
C ARG A 269 -10.59 1.34 -4.02
N ARG A 270 -10.63 2.68 -3.96
CA ARG A 270 -11.78 3.47 -4.41
C ARG A 270 -11.85 3.45 -5.93
N LYS A 271 -13.00 3.23 -6.54
CA LYS A 271 -13.18 3.42 -7.99
C LYS A 271 -13.20 4.93 -8.27
N LYS A 272 -12.73 5.37 -9.46
CA LYS A 272 -12.98 6.75 -9.88
C LYS A 272 -14.50 6.91 -9.96
N GLN A 273 -15.06 7.96 -9.35
CA GLN A 273 -16.46 8.30 -9.61
C GLN A 273 -16.57 8.60 -11.10
N THR A 274 -17.34 7.80 -11.84
CA THR A 274 -17.83 8.21 -13.15
C THR A 274 -18.80 9.34 -12.88
N SER A 275 -18.42 10.57 -13.25
CA SER A 275 -19.33 11.71 -13.18
C SER A 275 -20.48 11.47 -14.13
N SER A 276 -21.59 10.89 -13.66
CA SER A 276 -22.87 10.96 -14.35
C SER A 276 -23.46 12.35 -14.15
N PHE A 277 -22.85 13.34 -14.81
CA PHE A 277 -23.43 14.67 -14.95
C PHE A 277 -24.56 14.57 -15.98
N ARG A 278 -25.77 14.23 -15.54
CA ARG A 278 -26.99 14.64 -16.25
C ARG A 278 -27.47 15.94 -15.63
N GLY A 279 -26.90 17.04 -16.14
CA GLY A 279 -27.52 18.34 -16.05
C GLY A 279 -28.76 18.37 -16.94
N ALA A 280 -29.92 18.60 -16.32
CA ALA A 280 -31.08 19.24 -16.93
C ALA A 280 -31.64 20.12 -15.81
N ALA A 281 -31.11 21.34 -15.69
CA ALA A 281 -31.74 22.54 -16.22
C ALA A 281 -33.07 22.81 -15.48
N GLU A 282 -32.96 23.51 -14.35
CA GLU A 282 -34.05 24.30 -13.79
C GLU A 282 -34.29 25.47 -14.74
N ASP A 283 -35.28 25.34 -15.62
CA ASP A 283 -35.87 26.49 -16.31
C ASP A 283 -36.81 27.20 -15.32
N GLY A 284 -36.31 28.29 -14.75
CA GLY A 284 -37.12 29.29 -14.06
C GLY A 284 -37.93 30.07 -15.09
N SER A 285 -39.26 29.86 -15.11
CA SER A 285 -40.19 30.79 -15.72
C SER A 285 -40.78 31.68 -14.63
N GLU A 286 -40.33 32.93 -14.61
CA GLU A 286 -40.99 34.05 -13.94
C GLU A 286 -42.41 34.21 -14.51
N GLY A 287 -43.41 33.92 -13.68
CA GLY A 287 -44.82 34.23 -13.94
C GLY A 287 -45.29 35.27 -12.92
N SER A 288 -45.28 36.53 -13.33
CA SER A 288 -45.88 37.63 -12.58
C SER A 288 -47.41 37.51 -12.60
N GLU A 289 -48.03 37.29 -11.44
CA GLU A 289 -49.45 37.58 -11.25
C GLU A 289 -49.62 38.68 -10.20
N THR A 290 -49.93 39.86 -10.71
CA THR A 290 -50.45 41.03 -10.01
C THR A 290 -51.79 40.72 -9.34
N VAL A 291 -51.82 40.92 -8.03
CA VAL A 291 -53.05 40.99 -7.23
C VAL A 291 -53.76 42.31 -7.54
N CYS A 292 -54.99 42.25 -8.08
CA CYS A 292 -55.93 43.37 -8.08
C CYS A 292 -56.99 43.17 -6.97
N PRO A 293 -57.36 44.22 -6.22
CA PRO A 293 -58.32 44.10 -5.13
C PRO A 293 -59.75 44.37 -5.62
N ARG A 294 -60.70 43.55 -5.15
CA ARG A 294 -62.08 43.93 -4.80
C ARG A 294 -62.61 43.01 -3.73
#